data_AF-A0A8J5LMV2-F1
#
_entry.id   AF-A0A8J5LMV2-F1
#
_cell.length_a   1.000
_cell.length_b   1.000
_cell.length_c   1.000
_cell.angle_alpha   90.00
_cell.angle_beta   90.00
_cell.angle_gamma   90.00
#
_symmetry.space_group_name_H-M   'P 1'
#
loop_
_entity.id
_entity.type
_entity.pdbx_description
1 polymer ?
#
loop_
_entity_poly.entity_id
_entity_poly.type
_entity_poly.pdbx_seq_one_letter_code
_entity_poly.pdbx_strand_id
1 'polypeptide(L)'
;MPRYRDDLPAVRAYTVCDESRYLIVRNVPALGCGDELSKLFGTFGEIDECKPMDAEDCEPFTDVYWIKFSQVSNARFAKRKLDDSIFLGNPLQVSYAPQYESLLEVMEKLEGRRKEVLGRIGSAAGRNGGSKSQVLNNPSSIGTSNHHWLDPASSASNKSEFQARQSEYAKEGWNCHLGEAPPSHVSSNKEYFAAPSMNRTVRLVREKLDKIRSNTEIAETASSSPKRIKVDNRRRI
;
A
#
# COMPACT_ATOMS: atom_id res chain seq x y z
N MET A 1 -3.05 15.48 0.48
CA MET A 1 -2.61 16.31 1.62
C MET A 1 -1.20 16.80 1.31
N PRO A 2 -1.00 18.11 1.07
CA PRO A 2 0.33 18.71 0.89
C PRO A 2 1.23 18.39 2.08
N ARG A 3 2.53 18.21 1.84
CA ARG A 3 3.51 17.85 2.86
C ARG A 3 4.29 19.09 3.27
N TYR A 4 3.76 19.89 4.19
CA TYR A 4 4.54 20.98 4.78
C TYR A 4 5.48 20.42 5.84
N ARG A 5 6.74 20.87 5.82
CA ARG A 5 7.77 20.46 6.80
C ARG A 5 7.55 21.08 8.19
N ASP A 6 6.67 22.08 8.30
CA ASP A 6 6.38 22.78 9.56
C ASP A 6 5.28 22.10 10.39
N ASP A 7 4.65 21.04 9.85
CA ASP A 7 3.69 20.23 10.61
C ASP A 7 4.43 19.32 11.59
N LEU A 8 3.91 19.25 12.81
CA LEU A 8 4.42 18.35 13.85
C LEU A 8 4.53 16.90 13.33
N PRO A 9 5.58 16.16 13.71
CA PRO A 9 5.83 14.81 13.21
C PRO A 9 4.70 13.86 13.64
N ALA A 10 3.69 13.70 12.77
CA ALA A 10 2.65 12.71 12.92
C ALA A 10 3.13 11.36 12.35
N VAL A 11 2.80 10.26 13.03
CA VAL A 11 3.04 8.92 12.50
C VAL A 11 2.19 8.74 11.25
N ARG A 12 2.85 8.67 10.08
CA ARG A 12 2.18 8.50 8.79
C ARG A 12 2.76 7.28 8.09
N ALA A 13 1.88 6.45 7.55
CA ALA A 13 2.29 5.33 6.73
C ALA A 13 2.87 5.86 5.41
N TYR A 14 4.00 5.30 4.99
CA TYR A 14 4.60 5.58 3.70
C TYR A 14 3.97 4.66 2.63
N THR A 15 3.50 5.25 1.55
CA THR A 15 2.75 4.58 0.49
C THR A 15 3.33 4.91 -0.88
N VAL A 16 2.89 4.18 -1.90
CA VAL A 16 3.30 4.39 -3.31
C VAL A 16 2.92 5.78 -3.83
N CYS A 17 1.90 6.40 -3.23
CA CYS A 17 1.47 7.76 -3.56
C CYS A 17 2.45 8.82 -3.02
N ASP A 18 3.29 8.46 -2.06
CA ASP A 18 4.29 9.35 -1.47
C ASP A 18 5.61 9.31 -2.23
N GLU A 19 5.75 8.34 -3.12
CA GLU A 19 6.86 8.17 -4.03
C GLU A 19 6.59 8.90 -5.34
N SER A 20 7.65 9.46 -5.93
CA SER A 20 7.59 10.03 -7.26
C SER A 20 8.91 9.88 -8.00
N ARG A 21 8.86 9.91 -9.33
CA ARG A 21 10.06 10.09 -10.18
C ARG A 21 10.58 11.53 -10.18
N TYR A 22 9.75 12.47 -9.70
CA TYR A 22 10.08 13.88 -9.57
C TYR A 22 10.60 14.17 -8.16
N LEU A 23 11.74 14.85 -8.10
CA LEU A 23 12.38 15.31 -6.87
C LEU A 23 12.55 16.82 -6.90
N ILE A 24 12.33 17.45 -5.75
CA ILE A 24 12.74 18.83 -5.48
C ILE A 24 13.92 18.77 -4.52
N VAL A 25 15.02 19.39 -4.91
CA VAL A 25 16.25 19.51 -4.13
C VAL A 25 16.41 20.95 -3.70
N ARG A 26 16.34 21.20 -2.39
CA ARG A 26 16.57 22.52 -1.78
C ARG A 26 17.95 22.56 -1.13
N ASN A 27 18.38 23.77 -0.76
CA ASN A 27 19.66 24.04 -0.13
C ASN A 27 20.87 23.74 -1.03
N VAL A 28 20.71 23.92 -2.35
CA VAL A 28 21.83 23.83 -3.30
C VAL A 28 22.54 25.18 -3.30
N PRO A 29 23.88 25.28 -3.19
CA PRO A 29 24.56 26.57 -3.23
C PRO A 29 24.30 27.33 -4.54
N ALA A 30 23.99 28.62 -4.45
CA ALA A 30 23.74 29.51 -5.60
C ALA A 30 25.03 29.92 -6.35
N LEU A 31 25.89 28.94 -6.60
CA LEU A 31 27.14 29.06 -7.36
C LEU A 31 26.99 28.58 -8.81
N GLY A 32 25.75 28.27 -9.24
CA GLY A 32 25.47 27.72 -10.55
C GLY A 32 25.82 26.23 -10.67
N CYS A 33 25.73 25.47 -9.59
CA CYS A 33 26.19 24.07 -9.55
C CYS A 33 25.18 23.04 -10.11
N GLY A 34 24.37 23.45 -11.08
CA GLY A 34 23.32 22.60 -11.66
C GLY A 34 23.88 21.39 -12.41
N ASP A 35 25.04 21.57 -13.05
CA ASP A 35 25.73 20.50 -13.79
C ASP A 35 26.35 19.46 -12.85
N GLU A 36 26.99 19.90 -11.76
CA GLU A 36 27.51 18.97 -10.74
C GLU A 36 26.36 18.24 -10.04
N LEU A 37 25.25 18.92 -9.78
CA LEU A 37 24.07 18.31 -9.20
C LEU A 37 23.49 17.24 -10.14
N SER A 38 23.32 17.57 -11.42
CA SER A 38 22.86 16.62 -12.45
C SER A 38 23.78 15.41 -12.52
N LYS A 39 25.11 15.62 -12.52
CA LYS A 39 26.09 14.54 -12.52
C LYS A 39 26.01 13.66 -11.27
N LEU A 40 25.83 14.26 -10.09
CA LEU A 40 25.68 13.55 -8.82
C LEU A 40 24.43 12.66 -8.84
N PHE A 41 23.28 13.22 -9.19
CA PHE A 41 22.03 12.47 -9.28
C PHE A 41 22.08 11.40 -10.40
N GLY A 42 22.82 11.67 -11.47
CA GLY A 42 23.01 10.75 -12.60
C GLY A 42 23.76 9.47 -12.24
N THR A 43 24.53 9.47 -11.14
CA THR A 43 25.17 8.24 -10.63
C THR A 43 24.17 7.20 -10.12
N PHE A 44 22.95 7.64 -9.77
CA PHE A 44 21.89 6.78 -9.24
C PHE A 44 20.94 6.29 -10.32
N GLY A 45 21.00 6.85 -11.54
CA GLY A 45 20.19 6.42 -12.67
C GLY A 45 20.03 7.51 -13.73
N GLU A 46 19.34 7.15 -14.80
CA GLU A 46 19.06 8.06 -15.92
C GLU A 46 18.12 9.20 -15.51
N ILE A 47 18.56 10.43 -15.78
CA ILE A 47 17.83 11.68 -15.56
C ILE A 47 17.25 12.12 -16.89
N ASP A 48 15.94 12.34 -16.92
CA ASP A 48 15.26 12.88 -18.09
C ASP A 48 15.46 14.39 -18.18
N GLU A 49 15.41 15.08 -17.04
CA GLU A 49 15.42 16.54 -16.99
C GLU A 49 15.89 17.07 -15.63
N CYS A 50 16.69 18.13 -15.63
CA CYS A 50 17.15 18.85 -14.44
C CYS A 50 17.04 20.36 -14.72
N LYS A 51 16.30 21.10 -13.89
CA LYS A 51 16.05 22.53 -14.07
C LYS A 51 16.07 23.28 -12.73
N PRO A 52 16.63 24.50 -12.68
CA PRO A 52 16.44 25.37 -11.52
C PRO A 52 14.97 25.80 -11.41
N MET A 53 14.48 25.94 -10.18
CA MET A 53 13.14 26.44 -9.86
C MET A 53 13.25 27.83 -9.23
N ASP A 54 12.97 28.87 -10.02
CA ASP A 54 13.04 30.27 -9.58
C ASP A 54 11.79 30.74 -8.84
N ALA A 55 10.73 29.92 -8.82
CA ALA A 55 9.40 30.29 -8.32
C ALA A 55 9.14 29.90 -6.85
N GLU A 56 10.02 29.10 -6.23
CA GLU A 56 9.92 28.81 -4.80
C GLU A 56 10.76 29.81 -4.00
N ASP A 57 10.35 30.12 -2.77
CA ASP A 57 11.10 30.99 -1.87
C ASP A 57 12.49 30.39 -1.59
N CYS A 58 13.49 30.85 -2.33
CA CYS A 58 14.88 30.49 -2.12
C CYS A 58 15.41 31.19 -0.86
N GLU A 59 16.03 30.43 0.04
CA GLU A 59 16.81 31.04 1.13
C GLU A 59 18.03 31.76 0.52
N PRO A 60 18.46 32.92 1.05
CA PRO A 60 19.62 33.63 0.53
C PRO A 60 20.83 32.71 0.29
N PHE A 61 21.45 32.85 -0.88
CA PHE A 61 22.61 32.07 -1.34
C PHE A 61 22.35 30.59 -1.63
N THR A 62 21.08 30.17 -1.68
CA THR A 62 20.69 28.82 -2.06
C THR A 62 19.70 28.83 -3.21
N ASP A 63 19.75 27.79 -4.03
CA ASP A 63 18.86 27.53 -5.15
C ASP A 63 18.06 26.25 -4.89
N VAL A 64 16.92 26.16 -5.57
CA VAL A 64 16.06 24.98 -5.61
C VAL A 64 16.12 24.38 -7.00
N TYR A 65 16.34 23.08 -7.09
CA TYR A 65 16.36 22.33 -8.34
C TYR A 65 15.23 21.32 -8.41
N TRP A 66 14.70 21.17 -9.62
CA TRP A 66 13.75 20.15 -9.99
C TRP A 66 14.43 19.10 -10.85
N ILE A 67 14.31 17.83 -10.45
CA ILE A 67 14.95 16.70 -11.11
C ILE A 67 13.89 15.65 -11.44
N LYS A 68 13.86 15.22 -12.71
CA LYS A 68 13.03 14.12 -13.20
C LYS A 68 13.90 12.92 -13.54
N PHE A 69 13.62 11.79 -12.91
CA PHE A 69 14.20 10.50 -13.28
C PHE A 69 13.33 9.74 -14.28
N SER A 70 13.99 8.96 -15.15
CA SER A 70 13.30 8.01 -16.02
C SER A 70 12.52 6.96 -15.22
N GLN A 71 13.06 6.49 -14.09
CA GLN A 71 12.42 5.46 -13.25
C GLN A 71 12.19 5.93 -11.81
N VAL A 72 11.04 5.57 -11.25
CA VAL A 72 10.68 5.85 -9.84
C VAL A 72 11.64 5.14 -8.86
N SER A 73 12.13 3.95 -9.21
CA SER A 73 13.15 3.21 -8.43
C SER A 73 14.42 4.03 -8.20
N ASN A 74 14.92 4.68 -9.24
CA ASN A 74 16.15 5.48 -9.20
C ASN A 74 15.95 6.71 -8.33
N ALA A 75 14.82 7.43 -8.51
CA ALA A 75 14.47 8.55 -7.64
C ALA A 75 14.39 8.15 -6.16
N ARG A 76 13.87 6.95 -5.85
CA ARG A 76 13.86 6.41 -4.48
C ARG A 76 15.22 6.13 -3.92
N PHE A 77 16.14 5.65 -4.74
CA PHE A 77 17.49 5.38 -4.32
C PHE A 77 18.28 6.67 -4.11
N ALA A 78 18.17 7.61 -5.06
CA ALA A 78 18.77 8.94 -4.98
C ALA A 78 18.30 9.69 -3.72
N LYS A 79 16.99 9.82 -3.49
CA LYS A 79 16.47 10.48 -2.28
C LYS A 79 17.04 9.84 -1.00
N ARG A 80 17.00 8.51 -0.88
CA ARG A 80 17.48 7.83 0.34
C ARG A 80 18.97 8.03 0.62
N LYS A 81 19.77 8.29 -0.42
CA LYS A 81 21.22 8.46 -0.32
C LYS A 81 21.66 9.92 -0.24
N LEU A 82 20.92 10.82 -0.87
CA LEU A 82 21.28 12.23 -1.01
C LEU A 82 20.52 13.16 -0.07
N ASP A 83 19.39 12.74 0.50
CA ASP A 83 18.68 13.51 1.53
C ASP A 83 19.61 13.66 2.75
N ASP A 84 19.82 14.91 3.17
CA ASP A 84 20.77 15.37 4.20
C ASP A 84 22.26 15.10 3.87
N SER A 85 22.60 14.72 2.64
CA SER A 85 23.99 14.57 2.21
C SER A 85 24.66 15.91 1.98
N ILE A 86 25.94 16.04 2.32
CA ILE A 86 26.69 17.29 2.16
C ILE A 86 27.10 17.46 0.69
N PHE A 87 26.59 18.51 0.06
CA PHE A 87 26.96 18.96 -1.28
C PHE A 87 27.56 20.36 -1.20
N LEU A 88 28.85 20.48 -1.55
CA LEU A 88 29.57 21.75 -1.57
C LEU A 88 29.44 22.58 -0.27
N GLY A 89 29.39 21.89 0.87
CA GLY A 89 29.29 22.49 2.21
C GLY A 89 27.87 22.56 2.79
N ASN A 90 26.83 22.36 1.98
CA ASN A 90 25.43 22.43 2.40
C ASN A 90 24.76 21.04 2.43
N PRO A 91 23.99 20.68 3.47
CA PRO A 91 23.20 19.46 3.46
C PRO A 91 22.01 19.59 2.50
N LEU A 92 21.97 18.76 1.46
CA LEU A 92 20.88 18.76 0.50
C LEU A 92 19.56 18.34 1.16
N GLN A 93 18.48 19.03 0.83
CA GLN A 93 17.14 18.65 1.27
C GLN A 93 16.36 18.08 0.07
N VAL A 94 16.11 16.78 0.07
CA VAL A 94 15.47 16.11 -1.08
C VAL A 94 14.06 15.69 -0.73
N SER A 95 13.08 16.21 -1.47
CA SER A 95 11.66 15.90 -1.29
C SER A 95 11.04 15.33 -2.56
N TYR A 96 10.08 14.42 -2.41
CA TYR A 96 9.28 13.95 -3.56
C TYR A 96 8.27 15.01 -3.95
N ALA A 97 8.01 15.11 -5.25
CA ALA A 97 7.06 16.06 -5.80
C ALA A 97 6.01 15.36 -6.67
N PRO A 98 5.12 14.54 -6.08
CA PRO A 98 4.10 13.79 -6.82
C PRO A 98 3.11 14.69 -7.56
N GLN A 99 3.01 15.97 -7.20
CA GLN A 99 2.18 16.96 -7.90
C GLN A 99 2.59 17.23 -9.35
N TYR A 100 3.82 16.87 -9.76
CA TYR A 100 4.30 17.02 -11.14
C TYR A 100 4.09 15.75 -11.99
N GLU A 101 3.52 14.69 -11.41
CA GLU A 101 3.25 13.47 -12.17
C GLU A 101 2.07 13.65 -13.12
N SER A 102 2.26 13.19 -14.36
CA SER A 102 1.15 13.06 -15.31
C SER A 102 0.35 11.79 -15.06
N LEU A 103 -0.88 11.74 -15.55
CA LEU A 103 -1.78 10.59 -15.37
C LEU A 103 -1.14 9.27 -15.84
N LEU A 104 -0.44 9.28 -16.98
CA LEU A 104 0.22 8.10 -17.53
C LEU A 104 1.33 7.60 -16.61
N GLU A 105 2.10 8.51 -16.02
CA GLU A 105 3.19 8.17 -15.10
C GLU A 105 2.65 7.58 -13.78
N VAL A 106 1.53 8.11 -13.29
CA VAL A 106 0.84 7.56 -12.12
C VAL A 106 0.35 6.14 -12.42
N MET A 107 -0.27 5.93 -13.58
CA MET A 107 -0.74 4.61 -14.01
C MET A 107 0.42 3.60 -14.09
N GLU A 108 1.51 3.96 -14.76
CA GLU A 108 2.73 3.15 -14.85
C GLU A 108 3.27 2.78 -13.45
N LYS A 109 3.35 3.76 -12.55
CA LYS A 109 3.80 3.57 -11.17
C LYS A 109 2.94 2.56 -10.41
N LEU A 110 1.61 2.68 -10.51
CA LEU A 110 0.68 1.78 -9.83
C LEU A 110 0.68 0.36 -10.43
N GLU A 111 0.75 0.24 -11.75
CA GLU A 111 0.86 -1.05 -12.43
C GLU A 111 2.17 -1.76 -12.09
N GLY A 112 3.28 -1.02 -12.10
CA GLY A 112 4.59 -1.53 -11.67
C GLY A 112 4.55 -2.08 -10.25
N ARG A 113 3.94 -1.33 -9.32
CA ARG A 113 3.73 -1.82 -7.95
C ARG A 113 2.85 -3.07 -7.91
N ARG A 114 1.73 -3.09 -8.63
CA ARG A 114 0.81 -4.24 -8.65
C ARG A 114 1.54 -5.51 -9.09
N LYS A 115 2.36 -5.40 -10.15
CA LYS A 115 3.18 -6.52 -10.66
C LYS A 115 4.22 -6.97 -9.64
N GLU A 116 4.93 -6.04 -9.00
CA GLU A 116 5.91 -6.34 -7.96
C GLU A 116 5.27 -7.07 -6.76
N VAL A 117 4.13 -6.58 -6.27
CA VAL A 117 3.38 -7.20 -5.17
C VAL A 117 2.92 -8.60 -5.55
N LEU A 118 2.34 -8.77 -6.74
CA LEU A 118 1.86 -10.06 -7.23
C LEU A 118 3.02 -11.07 -7.37
N GLY A 119 4.18 -10.62 -7.86
CA GLY A 119 5.39 -11.45 -7.95
C GLY A 119 5.84 -11.97 -6.58
N ARG A 120 5.83 -11.12 -5.55
CA ARG A 120 6.20 -11.51 -4.17
C ARG A 120 5.21 -12.51 -3.57
N ILE A 121 3.90 -12.28 -3.76
CA ILE A 121 2.86 -13.17 -3.24
C ILE A 121 2.89 -14.52 -3.97
N GLY A 122 3.06 -14.51 -5.30
CA GLY A 122 3.14 -15.73 -6.11
C GLY A 122 4.35 -16.60 -5.78
N SER A 123 5.52 -15.99 -5.54
CA SER A 123 6.73 -16.73 -5.12
C SER A 123 6.65 -17.27 -3.69
N ALA A 124 5.84 -16.66 -2.80
CA ALA A 124 5.63 -17.17 -1.45
C ALA A 124 4.75 -18.44 -1.42
N ALA A 125 3.82 -18.59 -2.37
CA ALA A 125 2.94 -19.76 -2.45
C ALA A 125 3.62 -21.02 -3.04
N GLY A 126 4.75 -20.88 -3.75
CA GLY A 126 5.45 -21.98 -4.43
C GLY A 126 6.60 -22.64 -3.63
N ARG A 127 6.94 -22.17 -2.43
CA ARG A 127 8.11 -22.65 -1.66
C ARG A 127 7.86 -23.87 -0.76
N ASN A 128 6.79 -24.64 -1.00
CA ASN A 128 6.44 -25.83 -0.22
C ASN A 128 6.78 -27.15 -0.95
N GLY A 129 7.99 -27.25 -1.51
CA GLY A 129 8.53 -28.48 -2.11
C GLY A 129 10.05 -28.50 -1.98
N GLY A 130 10.58 -29.37 -1.10
CA GLY A 130 12.00 -29.45 -0.80
C GLY A 130 12.85 -30.06 -1.92
N SER A 131 14.17 -29.92 -1.74
CA SER A 131 15.28 -30.54 -2.49
C SER A 131 15.63 -29.84 -3.82
N LYS A 132 16.89 -29.57 -4.20
CA LYS A 132 18.22 -29.95 -3.71
C LYS A 132 19.21 -28.94 -4.31
N SER A 133 20.30 -28.66 -3.60
CA SER A 133 21.49 -28.03 -4.15
C SER A 133 22.01 -28.82 -5.36
N GLN A 134 22.15 -28.17 -6.51
CA GLN A 134 23.15 -28.56 -7.50
C GLN A 134 23.88 -27.30 -7.98
N VAL A 135 25.14 -27.24 -7.53
CA VAL A 135 26.18 -26.40 -8.10
C VAL A 135 26.47 -26.93 -9.50
N LEU A 136 26.35 -26.08 -10.52
CA LEU A 136 26.95 -26.32 -11.83
C LEU A 136 27.59 -25.02 -12.34
N ASN A 137 28.91 -25.05 -12.44
CA ASN A 137 29.73 -24.03 -13.10
C ASN A 137 29.63 -24.19 -14.63
N ASN A 138 29.40 -23.10 -15.37
CA ASN A 138 30.27 -22.60 -16.46
C ASN A 138 29.74 -21.29 -17.09
N PRO A 139 30.52 -20.54 -17.90
CA PRO A 139 30.56 -19.08 -17.85
C PRO A 139 29.95 -18.38 -19.08
N SER A 140 29.94 -17.05 -19.01
CA SER A 140 29.79 -16.07 -20.10
C SER A 140 28.44 -15.94 -20.80
N SER A 141 27.64 -14.95 -20.39
CA SER A 141 27.07 -13.95 -21.31
C SER A 141 26.54 -12.74 -20.54
N ILE A 142 26.78 -11.58 -21.13
CA ILE A 142 26.50 -10.22 -20.69
C ILE A 142 24.98 -9.98 -20.47
N GLY A 143 24.64 -9.21 -19.44
CA GLY A 143 23.46 -8.34 -19.46
C GLY A 143 22.56 -8.34 -18.22
N THR A 144 22.48 -7.18 -17.56
CA THR A 144 21.43 -6.72 -16.62
C THR A 144 21.52 -7.18 -15.16
N SER A 145 22.25 -6.40 -14.36
CA SER A 145 22.27 -6.51 -12.90
C SER A 145 21.01 -5.90 -12.29
N ASN A 146 20.04 -6.74 -11.96
CA ASN A 146 19.01 -6.40 -10.98
C ASN A 146 19.66 -6.34 -9.58
N HIS A 147 19.88 -5.13 -9.06
CA HIS A 147 20.34 -4.94 -7.68
C HIS A 147 19.21 -5.26 -6.69
N HIS A 148 19.30 -6.48 -6.14
CA HIS A 148 18.54 -7.01 -5.01
C HIS A 148 18.93 -6.27 -3.71
N TRP A 149 17.91 -5.89 -2.94
CA TRP A 149 18.04 -5.24 -1.63
C TRP A 149 18.82 -6.14 -0.64
N LEU A 150 19.87 -5.60 -0.02
CA LEU A 150 20.50 -6.17 1.17
C LEU A 150 20.31 -5.19 2.32
N ASP A 151 19.55 -5.61 3.33
CA ASP A 151 19.54 -4.99 4.65
C ASP A 151 20.83 -5.36 5.39
N PRO A 152 21.46 -4.46 6.18
CA PRO A 152 22.61 -4.82 7.00
C PRO A 152 22.20 -5.71 8.17
N ALA A 153 22.91 -6.84 8.31
CA ALA A 153 22.79 -7.76 9.44
C ALA A 153 23.13 -7.06 10.77
N SER A 154 22.22 -7.17 11.75
CA SER A 154 22.49 -6.83 13.15
C SER A 154 23.14 -8.03 13.84
N SER A 155 24.25 -7.75 14.52
CA SER A 155 25.05 -8.66 15.34
C SER A 155 24.27 -9.24 16.53
N ALA A 156 24.65 -10.46 16.89
CA ALA A 156 23.99 -11.33 17.86
C ALA A 156 24.13 -10.91 19.33
N SER A 157 23.04 -10.99 20.10
CA SER A 157 22.89 -11.82 21.32
C SER A 157 21.72 -11.33 22.18
N ASN A 158 20.72 -12.19 22.40
CA ASN A 158 20.33 -12.70 23.72
C ASN A 158 19.03 -13.52 23.60
N LYS A 159 19.09 -14.74 24.16
CA LYS A 159 17.98 -15.69 24.27
C LYS A 159 16.96 -15.19 25.29
N SER A 160 15.67 -15.30 24.98
CA SER A 160 14.67 -15.83 25.93
C SER A 160 13.44 -16.31 25.17
N GLU A 161 12.94 -17.45 25.64
CA GLU A 161 11.80 -18.21 25.16
C GLU A 161 10.53 -17.38 25.15
N PHE A 162 9.71 -17.45 24.10
CA PHE A 162 8.26 -17.57 24.29
C PHE A 162 7.64 -18.30 23.09
N GLN A 163 6.87 -19.31 23.48
CA GLN A 163 6.19 -20.37 22.75
C GLN A 163 5.53 -19.97 21.42
N ALA A 164 5.77 -20.81 20.41
CA ALA A 164 5.07 -20.83 19.15
C ALA A 164 3.54 -20.98 19.35
N ARG A 165 2.79 -19.99 18.90
CA ARG A 165 1.37 -20.14 18.53
C ARG A 165 1.26 -19.93 17.03
N GLN A 166 1.41 -21.02 16.29
CA GLN A 166 1.11 -21.06 14.86
C GLN A 166 -0.38 -20.76 14.67
N SER A 167 -0.68 -19.65 13.99
CA SER A 167 -2.02 -19.39 13.44
C SER A 167 -2.05 -19.95 12.02
N GLU A 168 -2.57 -21.16 11.90
CA GLU A 168 -2.86 -21.87 10.66
C GLU A 168 -4.16 -21.30 10.06
N TYR A 169 -4.08 -20.18 9.34
CA TYR A 169 -5.19 -19.64 8.54
C TYR A 169 -4.66 -18.88 7.32
N ALA A 170 -4.28 -19.61 6.27
CA ALA A 170 -4.24 -19.09 4.89
C ALA A 170 -3.94 -20.22 3.89
N LYS A 171 -4.89 -21.13 3.70
CA LYS A 171 -4.99 -21.93 2.48
C LYS A 171 -6.46 -21.95 2.07
N GLU A 172 -6.69 -22.02 0.75
CA GLU A 172 -7.97 -21.95 0.04
C GLU A 172 -8.41 -20.51 -0.22
N GLY A 173 -8.26 -19.93 -1.42
CA GLY A 173 -8.60 -20.50 -2.73
C GLY A 173 -9.96 -19.95 -3.15
N TRP A 174 -10.03 -18.66 -3.49
CA TRP A 174 -11.28 -18.03 -3.93
C TRP A 174 -11.55 -18.41 -5.39
N ASN A 175 -12.24 -19.54 -5.60
CA ASN A 175 -12.95 -19.79 -6.84
C ASN A 175 -14.23 -18.95 -6.83
N CYS A 176 -14.24 -17.88 -7.62
CA CYS A 176 -15.42 -17.07 -7.87
C CYS A 176 -16.37 -17.83 -8.79
N HIS A 177 -17.38 -18.49 -8.23
CA HIS A 177 -18.51 -18.99 -9.00
C HIS A 177 -19.43 -17.83 -9.40
N LEU A 178 -19.48 -17.65 -10.72
CA LEU A 178 -20.34 -16.75 -11.47
C LEU A 178 -21.80 -17.20 -11.33
N GLY A 179 -22.65 -16.32 -10.81
CA GLY A 179 -24.09 -16.33 -11.02
C GLY A 179 -24.94 -17.14 -10.03
N GLU A 180 -25.31 -16.53 -8.90
CA GLU A 180 -26.64 -16.68 -8.29
C GLU A 180 -27.00 -15.39 -7.53
N ALA A 181 -28.27 -14.99 -7.57
CA ALA A 181 -28.79 -13.83 -6.83
C ALA A 181 -28.57 -14.00 -5.31
N PRO A 182 -28.51 -12.90 -4.52
CA PRO A 182 -28.29 -12.99 -3.08
C PRO A 182 -29.39 -13.87 -2.47
N PRO A 183 -29.06 -14.94 -1.73
CA PRO A 183 -30.08 -15.79 -1.11
C PRO A 183 -30.82 -14.95 -0.08
N SER A 184 -32.07 -14.56 -0.40
CA SER A 184 -32.99 -13.89 0.53
C SER A 184 -33.43 -14.81 1.68
N HIS A 185 -33.03 -16.09 1.62
CA HIS A 185 -33.25 -17.08 2.65
C HIS A 185 -32.10 -18.11 2.65
N VAL A 186 -31.38 -18.21 3.77
CA VAL A 186 -30.24 -19.11 3.93
C VAL A 186 -30.74 -20.50 4.30
N SER A 187 -30.52 -21.48 3.42
CA SER A 187 -30.87 -22.89 3.67
C SER A 187 -30.13 -23.45 4.91
N SER A 188 -30.83 -24.26 5.71
CA SER A 188 -30.47 -24.55 7.11
C SER A 188 -29.12 -25.25 7.30
N ASN A 189 -28.61 -26.00 6.32
CA ASN A 189 -27.50 -26.92 6.52
C ASN A 189 -26.22 -26.62 5.71
N LYS A 190 -26.10 -25.44 5.08
CA LYS A 190 -24.90 -25.10 4.30
C LYS A 190 -23.78 -24.52 5.18
N GLU A 191 -22.59 -25.08 5.06
CA GLU A 191 -21.33 -24.54 5.58
C GLU A 191 -20.72 -23.57 4.56
N TYR A 192 -20.36 -22.38 5.00
CA TYR A 192 -19.98 -21.26 4.12
C TYR A 192 -18.49 -20.99 4.11
N PHE A 193 -17.78 -21.47 5.13
CA PHE A 193 -16.36 -21.21 5.33
C PHE A 193 -15.58 -22.52 5.50
N ALA A 194 -14.31 -22.56 5.11
CA ALA A 194 -13.44 -23.71 5.36
C ALA A 194 -13.15 -23.92 6.87
N ALA A 195 -13.22 -22.84 7.66
CA ALA A 195 -12.96 -22.87 9.10
C ALA A 195 -14.21 -23.33 9.90
N PRO A 196 -14.12 -24.43 10.69
CA PRO A 196 -15.24 -24.90 11.51
C PRO A 196 -15.71 -23.88 12.56
N SER A 197 -14.79 -23.05 13.07
CA SER A 197 -15.11 -21.99 14.05
C SER A 197 -16.03 -20.92 13.45
N MET A 198 -15.78 -20.51 12.19
CA MET A 198 -16.60 -19.50 11.52
C MET A 198 -17.99 -20.06 11.19
N ASN A 199 -18.09 -21.31 10.73
CA ASN A 199 -19.40 -21.95 10.53
C ASN A 199 -20.19 -22.10 11.84
N ARG A 200 -19.51 -22.35 12.98
CA ARG A 200 -20.15 -22.40 14.30
C ARG A 200 -20.74 -21.05 14.70
N THR A 201 -20.02 -19.96 14.49
CA THR A 201 -20.51 -18.60 14.76
C THR A 201 -21.73 -18.28 13.89
N VAL A 202 -21.68 -18.64 12.61
CA VAL A 202 -22.81 -18.46 11.69
C VAL A 202 -24.04 -19.25 12.15
N ARG A 203 -23.86 -20.50 12.62
CA ARG A 203 -24.95 -21.31 13.18
C ARG A 203 -25.57 -20.66 14.42
N LEU A 204 -24.74 -20.11 15.32
CA LEU A 204 -25.20 -19.42 16.53
C LEU A 204 -26.00 -18.15 16.20
N VAL A 205 -25.58 -17.38 15.20
CA VAL A 205 -26.31 -16.18 14.77
C VAL A 205 -27.66 -16.56 14.17
N ARG A 206 -27.73 -17.63 13.38
CA ARG A 206 -29.00 -18.15 12.83
C ARG A 206 -29.98 -18.56 13.91
N GLU A 207 -29.53 -19.38 14.87
CA GLU A 207 -30.37 -19.82 16.00
C GLU A 207 -30.94 -18.63 16.78
N LYS A 208 -30.14 -17.58 16.98
CA LYS A 208 -30.62 -16.35 17.62
C LYS A 208 -31.66 -15.62 16.78
N LEU A 209 -31.48 -15.52 15.46
CA LEU A 209 -32.45 -14.88 14.58
C LEU A 209 -33.77 -15.66 14.51
N ASP A 210 -33.71 -16.99 14.47
CA ASP A 210 -34.89 -17.85 14.49
C ASP A 210 -35.64 -17.70 15.82
N LYS A 211 -34.92 -17.66 16.94
CA LYS A 211 -35.50 -17.43 18.26
C LYS A 211 -36.17 -16.06 18.37
N ILE A 212 -35.63 -15.03 17.72
CA ILE A 212 -36.28 -13.71 17.64
C ILE A 212 -37.57 -13.82 16.82
N ARG A 213 -37.55 -14.46 15.66
CA ARG A 213 -38.75 -14.63 14.81
C ARG A 213 -39.85 -15.41 15.53
N SER A 214 -39.51 -16.53 16.17
CA SER A 214 -40.48 -17.33 16.94
C SER A 214 -41.06 -16.55 18.12
N ASN A 215 -40.27 -15.71 18.80
CA ASN A 215 -40.80 -14.85 19.86
C ASN A 215 -41.73 -13.74 19.33
N THR A 216 -41.49 -13.23 18.12
CA THR A 216 -42.35 -12.22 17.48
C THR A 216 -43.69 -12.82 17.02
N GLU A 217 -43.71 -14.05 16.49
CA GLU A 217 -44.95 -14.73 16.09
C GLU A 217 -45.86 -15.06 17.30
N ILE A 218 -45.28 -15.30 18.48
CA ILE A 218 -46.05 -15.49 19.73
C ILE A 218 -46.68 -14.16 20.20
N ALA A 219 -46.08 -13.01 19.90
CA ALA A 219 -46.63 -11.70 20.26
C ALA A 219 -47.75 -11.24 19.30
N GLU A 220 -47.67 -11.57 18.02
CA GLU A 220 -48.67 -11.16 17.02
C GLU A 220 -50.00 -11.91 17.15
N THR A 221 -49.98 -13.17 17.59
CA THR A 221 -51.19 -13.97 17.84
C THR A 221 -52.05 -13.46 19.01
N ALA A 222 -51.50 -12.64 19.92
CA ALA A 222 -52.24 -12.01 21.01
C ALA A 222 -52.90 -10.67 20.61
N SER A 223 -52.62 -10.11 19.43
CA SER A 223 -53.06 -8.76 19.02
C SER A 223 -54.23 -8.73 18.03
N SER A 224 -54.81 -9.88 17.70
CA SER A 224 -56.02 -9.96 16.86
C SER A 224 -57.25 -9.46 17.61
N SER A 225 -57.53 -8.16 17.53
CA SER A 225 -58.87 -7.59 17.75
C SER A 225 -59.13 -6.46 16.74
N PRO A 226 -60.37 -6.29 16.21
CA PRO A 226 -60.59 -5.56 14.97
C PRO A 226 -60.61 -4.03 15.15
N LYS A 227 -59.89 -3.33 14.26
CA LYS A 227 -59.71 -1.88 14.24
C LYS A 227 -61.04 -1.14 13.94
N ARG A 228 -61.43 -0.20 14.82
CA ARG A 228 -62.49 0.80 14.52
C ARG A 228 -61.95 1.85 13.54
N ILE A 229 -62.76 2.15 12.52
CA ILE A 229 -62.51 3.17 11.49
C ILE A 229 -62.62 4.58 12.11
N LYS A 230 -61.64 5.45 11.88
CA LYS A 230 -61.65 6.87 12.29
C LYS A 230 -61.62 7.76 11.05
N VAL A 231 -62.68 8.54 10.88
CA VAL A 231 -62.94 9.46 9.75
C VAL A 231 -62.02 10.69 9.84
N ASP A 232 -61.40 11.08 8.72
CA ASP A 232 -60.54 12.26 8.59
C ASP A 232 -61.33 13.43 8.00
N ASN A 233 -61.45 14.53 8.76
CA ASN A 233 -62.18 15.75 8.38
C ASN A 233 -61.21 16.93 8.28
N ARG A 234 -60.44 17.04 7.19
CA ARG A 234 -59.67 18.26 6.89
C ARG A 234 -60.40 19.16 5.90
N ARG A 235 -60.87 20.30 6.43
CA ARG A 235 -61.31 21.48 5.67
C ARG A 235 -60.16 22.03 4.84
N ARG A 236 -60.42 22.33 3.56
CA ARG A 236 -59.55 23.06 2.63
C ARG A 236 -59.89 24.55 2.75
N ILE A 237 -58.87 25.41 2.92
CA ILE A 237 -58.94 26.85 2.61
C ILE A 237 -58.40 27.01 1.20
#